data_AF-A0A7S0GFT3-F1
#
_entry.id   AF-A0A7S0GFT3-F1
#
_cell.length_a   1.000
_cell.length_b   1.000
_cell.length_c   1.000
_cell.angle_alpha   90.00
_cell.angle_beta   90.00
_cell.angle_gamma   90.00
#
_symmetry.space_group_name_H-M   'P 1'
#
loop_
_entity.id
_entity.type
_entity.pdbx_description
1 polymer ?
#
loop_
_entity_poly.entity_id
_entity_poly.type
_entity_poly.pdbx_seq_one_letter_code
_entity_poly.pdbx_strand_id
1 'polypeptide(L)'
;KMARSLRFVVLINFASLLEDRGGAIRAVLKLAQAFVSDFEIDKRSFMFLFTHINGIVKSSSLDEARLILKREILCILDGTDDSDVEKVLKFMHKSLAKKYKFVDILHPIMSDFKDISNFVETKLSI
;
A
#
# COMPACT_ATOMS: atom_id res chain seq x y z
N LYS A 1 2.02 13.03 20.73
CA LYS A 1 2.20 11.57 20.96
C LYS A 1 0.82 10.89 20.91
N MET A 2 0.25 10.62 19.74
CA MET A 2 -1.12 10.04 19.64
C MET A 2 -1.24 8.80 18.74
N ALA A 3 -0.20 8.36 18.02
CA ALA A 3 -0.34 7.32 17.00
C ALA A 3 0.27 5.95 17.33
N ARG A 4 0.89 5.73 18.50
CA ARG A 4 1.53 4.42 18.82
C ARG A 4 0.55 3.25 18.96
N SER A 5 -0.77 3.52 18.94
CA SER A 5 -1.82 2.51 19.04
C SER A 5 -2.81 2.52 17.87
N LEU A 6 -2.61 3.37 16.86
CA LEU A 6 -3.50 3.48 15.70
C LEU A 6 -2.91 2.74 14.50
N ARG A 7 -3.76 2.04 13.76
CA ARG A 7 -3.43 1.41 12.49
C ARG A 7 -4.28 2.00 11.38
N PHE A 8 -3.65 2.21 10.24
CA PHE A 8 -4.27 2.78 9.06
C PHE A 8 -4.34 1.71 8.00
N VAL A 9 -5.56 1.39 7.57
CA VAL A 9 -5.78 0.58 6.37
C VAL A 9 -6.16 1.55 5.25
N VAL A 10 -5.27 1.69 4.28
CA VAL A 10 -5.44 2.58 3.13
C VAL A 10 -5.85 1.74 1.95
N LEU A 11 -7.10 1.91 1.50
CA LEU A 11 -7.57 1.30 0.26
C LEU A 11 -7.19 2.19 -0.92
N ILE A 12 -6.42 1.65 -1.86
CA ILE A 12 -6.01 2.35 -3.07
C ILE A 12 -6.71 1.71 -4.26
N ASN A 13 -7.47 2.50 -5.00
CA ASN A 13 -8.00 2.05 -6.29
C ASN A 13 -6.83 1.99 -7.28
N PHE A 14 -6.60 0.80 -7.86
CA PHE A 14 -5.52 0.61 -8.82
C PHE A 14 -5.66 1.52 -10.06
N ALA A 15 -6.88 1.82 -10.50
CA ALA A 15 -7.10 2.76 -11.62
C ALA A 15 -6.56 4.16 -11.30
N SER A 16 -6.86 4.66 -10.11
CA SER A 16 -6.42 5.98 -9.65
C SER A 16 -4.90 6.07 -9.52
N LEU A 17 -4.22 4.96 -9.21
CA LEU A 17 -2.77 4.89 -9.24
C LEU A 17 -2.21 5.02 -10.66
N LEU A 18 -2.89 4.50 -11.69
CA LEU A 18 -2.40 4.59 -13.06
C LEU A 18 -2.63 5.96 -13.68
N GLU A 19 -3.78 6.58 -13.39
CA GLU A 19 -4.18 7.88 -13.93
C GLU A 19 -3.38 9.05 -13.33
N ASP A 20 -3.24 9.08 -12.00
CA ASP A 20 -2.60 10.17 -11.26
C ASP A 20 -1.50 9.63 -10.34
N ARG A 21 -0.69 8.71 -10.88
CA ARG A 21 0.54 8.10 -10.34
C ARG A 21 1.05 8.67 -9.01
N GLY A 22 1.48 9.94 -9.02
CA GLY A 22 2.01 10.62 -7.84
C GLY A 22 1.00 11.41 -7.03
N GLY A 23 -0.10 11.89 -7.63
CA GLY A 23 -1.14 12.65 -6.91
C GLY A 23 -1.93 11.79 -5.93
N ALA A 24 -2.30 10.56 -6.31
CA ALA A 24 -2.98 9.62 -5.42
C ALA A 24 -2.13 9.29 -4.17
N ILE A 25 -0.83 9.03 -4.35
CA ILE A 25 0.10 8.76 -3.24
C ILE A 25 0.32 10.02 -2.39
N ARG A 26 0.41 11.21 -3.01
CA ARG A 26 0.48 12.48 -2.26
C ARG A 26 -0.75 12.73 -1.39
N ALA A 27 -1.94 12.42 -1.89
CA ALA A 27 -3.17 12.56 -1.11
C ALA A 27 -3.15 11.63 0.11
N VAL A 28 -2.71 10.38 -0.08
CA VAL A 28 -2.53 9.40 1.00
C VAL A 28 -1.49 9.87 2.01
N LEU A 29 -0.37 10.44 1.55
CA LEU A 29 0.68 11.01 2.41
C LEU A 29 0.19 12.19 3.22
N LYS A 30 -0.50 13.15 2.59
CA LYS A 30 -1.09 14.30 3.30
C LYS A 30 -2.08 13.85 4.37
N LEU A 31 -2.89 12.84 4.06
CA LEU A 31 -3.80 12.25 5.04
C LEU A 31 -3.03 11.58 6.18
N ALA A 32 -2.00 10.77 5.87
CA ALA A 32 -1.17 10.12 6.87
C ALA A 32 -0.45 11.13 7.78
N GLN A 33 0.10 12.21 7.22
CA GLN A 33 0.79 13.28 7.95
C GLN A 33 -0.10 14.02 8.96
N ALA A 34 -1.43 13.98 8.79
CA ALA A 34 -2.35 14.50 9.80
C ALA A 34 -2.36 13.65 11.09
N PHE A 35 -1.93 12.39 11.02
CA PHE A 35 -1.94 11.44 12.13
C PHE A 35 -0.55 11.02 12.59
N VAL A 36 0.44 11.00 11.70
CA VAL A 36 1.82 10.63 12.00
C VAL A 36 2.78 11.77 11.67
N SER A 37 3.74 12.01 12.56
CA SER A 37 4.73 13.08 12.39
C SER A 37 5.85 12.74 11.40
N ASP A 38 6.16 11.45 11.25
CA ASP A 38 7.15 10.96 10.30
C ASP A 38 6.74 9.58 9.79
N PHE A 39 6.48 9.47 8.48
CA PHE A 39 6.10 8.21 7.86
C PHE A 39 7.16 7.13 8.06
N GLU A 40 8.45 7.45 8.01
CA GLU A 40 9.48 6.40 8.10
C GLU A 40 9.56 5.75 9.48
N ILE A 41 9.28 6.53 10.52
CA ILE A 41 9.17 6.04 11.89
C ILE A 41 7.91 5.19 12.06
N ASP A 42 6.78 5.64 11.51
CA ASP A 42 5.46 5.06 11.76
C ASP A 42 4.93 4.15 10.63
N LYS A 43 5.72 3.86 9.58
CA LYS A 43 5.28 3.08 8.39
C LYS A 43 4.67 1.72 8.68
N ARG A 44 5.05 1.09 9.82
CA ARG A 44 4.49 -0.20 10.24
C ARG A 44 3.06 -0.10 10.75
N SER A 45 2.58 1.10 11.02
CA SER A 45 1.18 1.37 11.36
C SER A 45 0.28 1.39 10.12
N PHE A 46 0.84 1.36 8.91
CA PHE A 46 0.10 1.43 7.66
C PHE A 46 0.03 0.08 6.96
N MET A 47 -1.16 -0.24 6.47
CA MET A 47 -1.43 -1.31 5.51
C MET A 47 -2.03 -0.68 4.26
N PHE A 48 -1.44 -0.93 3.10
CA PHE A 48 -1.94 -0.46 1.81
C PHE A 48 -2.54 -1.63 1.05
N LEU A 49 -3.84 -1.53 0.74
CA LEU A 49 -4.59 -2.55 0.04
C LEU A 49 -5.02 -2.03 -1.33
N PHE A 50 -4.47 -2.63 -2.38
CA PHE A 50 -4.84 -2.30 -3.75
C PHE A 50 -6.11 -3.03 -4.16
N THR A 51 -7.11 -2.28 -4.60
CA THR A 51 -8.41 -2.78 -5.02
C THR A 51 -8.56 -2.71 -6.54
N HIS A 52 -9.48 -3.51 -7.09
CA HIS A 52 -9.88 -3.46 -8.50
C HIS A 52 -8.79 -3.77 -9.55
N ILE A 53 -7.64 -4.32 -9.14
CA ILE A 53 -6.57 -4.67 -10.07
C ILE A 53 -7.02 -5.68 -11.14
N ASN A 54 -7.86 -6.65 -10.78
CA ASN A 54 -8.39 -7.67 -11.70
C ASN A 54 -9.39 -7.11 -12.73
N GLY A 55 -10.01 -5.96 -12.44
CA GLY A 55 -10.89 -5.28 -13.39
C GLY A 55 -10.13 -4.55 -14.49
N ILE A 56 -8.86 -4.23 -14.23
CA ILE A 56 -7.99 -3.46 -15.13
C ILE A 56 -7.02 -4.39 -15.85
N VAL A 57 -6.50 -5.38 -15.12
CA VAL A 57 -5.54 -6.35 -15.63
C VAL A 57 -6.17 -7.72 -15.53
N LYS A 58 -6.24 -8.44 -16.65
CA LYS A 58 -6.74 -9.82 -16.71
C LYS A 58 -5.74 -10.78 -16.08
N SER A 59 -5.44 -10.61 -14.79
CA SER A 59 -4.61 -11.54 -14.02
C SER A 59 -5.43 -12.76 -13.64
N SER A 60 -4.85 -13.95 -13.86
CA SER A 60 -5.47 -15.22 -13.52
C SER A 60 -5.28 -15.60 -12.04
N SER A 61 -4.35 -14.94 -11.35
CA SER A 61 -4.03 -15.16 -9.94
C SER A 61 -3.60 -13.89 -9.20
N LEU A 62 -3.67 -13.91 -7.85
CA LEU A 62 -3.16 -12.83 -7.01
C LEU A 62 -1.66 -12.62 -7.15
N ASP A 63 -0.89 -13.67 -7.43
CA ASP A 63 0.56 -13.56 -7.58
C ASP A 63 0.94 -12.82 -8.86
N GLU A 64 0.24 -13.08 -9.97
CA GLU A 64 0.38 -12.28 -11.19
C GLU A 64 0.01 -10.82 -10.94
N ALA A 65 -1.11 -10.58 -10.26
CA ALA A 65 -1.56 -9.23 -9.93
C ALA A 65 -0.51 -8.48 -9.06
N ARG A 66 0.13 -9.17 -8.11
CA ARG A 66 1.23 -8.60 -7.30
C ARG A 66 2.45 -8.25 -8.13
N LEU A 67 2.80 -9.08 -9.12
CA LEU A 67 3.92 -8.80 -10.03
C LEU A 67 3.65 -7.54 -10.87
N ILE A 68 2.42 -7.41 -11.39
CA ILE A 68 2.00 -6.24 -12.15
C ILE A 68 2.03 -4.99 -11.27
N LEU A 69 1.42 -5.04 -10.08
CA LEU A 69 1.43 -3.94 -9.12
C LEU A 69 2.87 -3.50 -8.79
N LYS A 70 3.77 -4.47 -8.55
CA LYS A 70 5.18 -4.20 -8.27
C LYS A 70 5.86 -3.47 -9.42
N ARG A 71 5.59 -3.87 -10.67
CA ARG A 71 6.12 -3.22 -11.87
C ARG A 71 5.62 -1.78 -12.00
N GLU A 72 4.32 -1.56 -11.80
CA GLU A 72 3.75 -0.21 -11.88
C GLU A 72 4.31 0.72 -10.80
N ILE A 73 4.48 0.21 -9.57
CA ILE A 73 5.13 0.99 -8.50
C ILE A 73 6.56 1.39 -8.89
N LEU A 74 7.33 0.49 -9.52
CA LEU A 74 8.66 0.82 -10.04
C LEU A 74 8.59 1.90 -11.13
N CYS A 75 7.67 1.78 -12.08
CA CYS A 75 7.50 2.77 -13.14
C CYS A 75 7.11 4.16 -12.61
N ILE A 76 6.33 4.22 -11.52
CA ILE A 76 5.99 5.49 -10.85
C ILE A 76 7.21 6.04 -10.11
N LEU A 77 7.97 5.16 -9.45
CA LEU A 77 9.18 5.52 -8.71
C LEU A 77 10.26 6.11 -9.63
N ASP A 78 10.42 5.55 -10.83
CA ASP A 78 11.37 6.07 -11.84
C ASP A 78 10.94 7.43 -12.43
N GLY A 79 9.66 7.80 -12.30
CA GLY A 79 9.07 9.00 -12.90
C GLY A 79 8.70 10.10 -11.89
N THR A 80 9.07 9.97 -10.62
CA THR A 80 8.73 10.95 -9.57
C THR A 80 9.98 11.61 -9.01
N ASP A 81 9.96 12.94 -8.90
CA ASP A 81 11.00 13.74 -8.22
C ASP A 81 10.58 14.10 -6.77
N ASP A 82 9.39 13.68 -6.34
CA ASP A 82 8.87 13.94 -5.00
C ASP A 82 9.45 12.92 -3.99
N SER A 83 10.32 13.41 -3.10
CA SER A 83 11.03 12.58 -2.12
C SER A 83 10.12 11.89 -1.11
N ASP A 84 8.95 12.44 -0.80
CA ASP A 84 8.04 11.83 0.17
C ASP A 84 7.22 10.71 -0.50
N VAL A 85 6.79 10.93 -1.74
CA VAL A 85 6.18 9.89 -2.58
C VAL A 85 7.17 8.74 -2.78
N GLU A 86 8.43 9.06 -3.06
CA GLU A 86 9.49 8.07 -3.26
C GLU A 86 9.66 7.15 -2.03
N LYS A 87 9.66 7.69 -0.80
CA LYS A 87 9.75 6.88 0.44
C LYS A 87 8.61 5.86 0.54
N VAL A 88 7.39 6.28 0.25
CA VAL A 88 6.21 5.39 0.29
C VAL A 88 6.29 4.33 -0.78
N LEU A 89 6.62 4.71 -2.02
CA LEU A 89 6.75 3.75 -3.13
C LEU A 89 7.87 2.74 -2.87
N LYS A 90 9.01 3.17 -2.31
CA LYS A 90 10.09 2.27 -1.86
C LYS A 90 9.62 1.30 -0.78
N PHE A 91 8.87 1.80 0.20
CA PHE A 91 8.27 0.96 1.24
C PHE A 91 7.32 -0.09 0.65
N MET A 92 6.44 0.33 -0.27
CA MET A 92 5.48 -0.57 -0.91
C MET A 92 6.19 -1.62 -1.76
N HIS A 93 7.13 -1.21 -2.61
CA HIS A 93 7.92 -2.09 -3.46
C HIS A 93 8.67 -3.14 -2.64
N LYS A 94 9.32 -2.73 -1.54
CA LYS A 94 10.05 -3.64 -0.63
C LYS A 94 9.10 -4.60 0.07
N SER A 95 7.92 -4.13 0.48
CA SER A 95 6.90 -4.96 1.14
C SER A 95 6.38 -6.04 0.20
N LEU A 96 6.05 -5.68 -1.05
CA LEU A 96 5.66 -6.64 -2.09
C LEU A 96 6.79 -7.65 -2.39
N ALA A 97 8.04 -7.20 -2.52
CA ALA A 97 9.18 -8.06 -2.80
C ALA A 97 9.45 -9.08 -1.68
N LYS A 98 9.24 -8.68 -0.42
CA LYS A 98 9.42 -9.55 0.75
C LYS A 98 8.14 -10.28 1.17
N LYS A 99 7.05 -10.12 0.43
CA LYS A 99 5.71 -10.64 0.76
C LYS A 99 5.24 -10.24 2.17
N TYR A 100 5.59 -9.03 2.60
CA TYR A 100 5.08 -8.47 3.86
C TYR A 100 3.66 -7.95 3.68
N LYS A 101 2.82 -8.21 4.68
CA LYS A 101 1.40 -7.85 4.69
C LYS A 101 1.10 -6.35 4.81
N PHE A 102 2.13 -5.49 4.87
CA PHE A 102 1.95 -4.04 4.81
C PHE A 102 1.44 -3.56 3.45
N VAL A 103 1.65 -4.34 2.38
CA VAL A 103 1.08 -4.06 1.06
C VAL A 103 0.57 -5.35 0.45
N ASP A 104 -0.70 -5.38 0.09
CA ASP A 104 -1.30 -6.52 -0.59
C ASP A 104 -2.44 -6.08 -1.51
N ILE A 105 -3.03 -7.05 -2.21
CA ILE A 105 -4.19 -6.86 -3.06
C ILE A 105 -5.43 -7.32 -2.31
N LEU A 106 -6.46 -6.47 -2.30
CA LEU A 106 -7.78 -6.79 -1.79
C LEU A 106 -8.69 -7.20 -2.94
N HIS A 107 -8.83 -8.52 -3.12
CA HIS A 107 -9.74 -9.15 -4.06
C HIS A 107 -10.96 -9.73 -3.32
N PRO A 108 -12.20 -9.41 -3.75
CA PRO A 108 -13.41 -9.83 -3.04
C PRO A 108 -13.56 -11.33 -2.82
N ILE A 109 -12.99 -12.16 -3.70
CA ILE A 109 -13.14 -13.62 -3.68
C ILE A 109 -11.84 -14.34 -3.27
N MET A 110 -10.68 -13.75 -3.58
CA MET A 110 -9.39 -14.45 -3.47
C MET A 110 -8.59 -14.02 -2.24
N SER A 111 -8.92 -12.87 -1.63
CA SER A 111 -8.25 -12.43 -0.41
C SER A 111 -8.79 -13.19 0.79
N ASP A 112 -7.87 -13.61 1.66
CA ASP A 112 -8.22 -14.12 2.98
C ASP A 112 -8.50 -12.94 3.93
N PHE A 113 -9.78 -12.59 4.05
CA PHE A 113 -10.22 -11.51 4.93
C PHE A 113 -9.91 -11.78 6.40
N LYS A 114 -9.89 -13.04 6.82
CA LYS A 114 -9.58 -13.39 8.21
C LYS A 114 -8.11 -13.11 8.49
N ASP A 115 -7.22 -13.49 7.57
CA ASP A 115 -5.79 -13.17 7.66
C ASP A 115 -5.54 -11.65 7.67
N ILE A 116 -6.21 -10.90 6.79
CA ILE A 116 -6.10 -9.43 6.72
C ILE A 116 -6.57 -8.79 8.04
N SER A 117 -7.75 -9.16 8.54
CA SER A 117 -8.26 -8.64 9.81
C SER A 117 -7.34 -9.00 10.97
N ASN A 118 -6.86 -10.24 11.04
CA ASN A 118 -5.89 -10.64 12.06
C ASN A 118 -4.63 -9.77 11.98
N PHE A 119 -4.06 -9.53 10.80
CA PHE A 119 -2.88 -8.68 10.66
C PHE A 119 -3.14 -7.25 11.17
N VAL A 120 -4.33 -6.69 10.89
CA VAL A 120 -4.75 -5.35 11.32
C VAL A 120 -5.11 -5.29 12.80
N GLU A 121 -5.53 -6.38 13.42
CA GLU A 121 -5.97 -6.41 14.82
C GLU A 121 -4.87 -6.86 15.79
N THR A 122 -3.98 -7.77 15.36
CA THR A 122 -2.91 -8.30 16.21
C THR A 122 -1.87 -7.21 16.40
N LYS A 123 -1.84 -6.55 17.57
CA LYS A 123 -0.85 -5.52 17.94
C LYS A 123 0.53 -5.92 17.43
N LEU A 124 1.30 -4.95 16.90
CA LEU A 124 2.74 -5.12 16.75
C LEU A 124 3.28 -5.30 18.17
N SER A 125 3.32 -6.55 18.65
CA SER A 125 4.09 -6.92 19.83
C SER A 125 5.51 -6.49 19.52
N ILE A 126 5.92 -5.43 20.23
CA ILE A 126 7.21 -4.76 20.12
C ILE A 126 8.34 -5.78 20.30
#